data_AF-A0A1H3FNP6-F1
#
_entry.id   AF-A0A1H3FNP6-F1
#
_cell.length_a   1.000
_cell.length_b   1.000
_cell.length_c   1.000
_cell.angle_alpha   90.00
_cell.angle_beta   90.00
_cell.angle_gamma   90.00
#
_symmetry.space_group_name_H-M   'P 1'
#
loop_
_entity.id
_entity.type
_entity.pdbx_description
1 polymer ?
#
loop_
_entity_poly.entity_id
_entity_poly.type
_entity_poly.pdbx_seq_one_letter_code
_entity_poly.pdbx_strand_id
1 'polypeptide(L)'
;MGDTYPIFVINLERHTARREFMRLQLDALGLSPIWIKGVDGKREADMKAAANAFYAPLSPGEVGCFESHRTVWKRIVEMDVPGAYVLEDDVVVSQDYGRLDLPAARLAGIDVLKLDYHPRDTLCGVAGVAIGEGKTMRRALGRENSTGSYFVSRAGAEKLLRLSEAFHWPVDLFMFNEVSVAFFALRTWKCIPGLATQTKFVTRGGSEDTEFADTIQDARRKAAAPPRRIGPFRRACLRLRLLLEWNFPAARRRRYAAFLKAFETSERTALTPSRWELTRRDHLAAAFAHMKLEHAEPVRIPNAPAS
;
A
#
# COMPACT_ATOMS: atom_id res chain seq x y z
N MET A 1 27.11 -10.20 3.41
CA MET A 1 25.89 -10.99 3.68
C MET A 1 24.73 -10.11 3.28
N GLY A 2 23.90 -10.53 2.34
CA GLY A 2 22.77 -9.71 1.87
C GLY A 2 21.78 -9.47 3.01
N ASP A 3 21.22 -8.27 3.08
CA ASP A 3 20.22 -7.91 4.07
C ASP A 3 19.01 -8.85 3.90
N THR A 4 18.82 -9.77 4.85
CA THR A 4 17.70 -10.70 4.80
C THR A 4 16.53 -10.07 5.55
N TYR A 5 15.47 -9.73 4.82
CA TYR A 5 14.25 -9.20 5.41
C TYR A 5 13.31 -10.32 5.86
N PRO A 6 12.64 -10.20 7.02
CA PRO A 6 11.61 -11.15 7.42
C PRO A 6 10.49 -11.25 6.39
N ILE A 7 9.91 -12.45 6.30
CA ILE A 7 8.73 -12.72 5.48
C ILE A 7 7.57 -12.99 6.44
N PHE A 8 6.58 -12.11 6.48
CA PHE A 8 5.35 -12.33 7.24
C PHE A 8 4.26 -12.90 6.35
N VAL A 9 3.58 -13.94 6.82
CA VAL A 9 2.38 -14.50 6.17
C VAL A 9 1.18 -14.30 7.08
N ILE A 10 0.18 -13.57 6.61
CA ILE A 10 -1.07 -13.35 7.32
C ILE A 10 -2.01 -14.52 7.01
N ASN A 11 -2.47 -15.21 8.04
CA ASN A 11 -3.40 -16.33 7.92
C ASN A 11 -4.39 -16.32 9.10
N LEU A 12 -5.67 -16.55 8.82
CA LEU A 12 -6.65 -16.80 9.87
C LEU A 12 -6.50 -18.25 10.34
N GLU A 13 -6.47 -18.49 11.65
CA GLU A 13 -6.23 -19.83 12.23
C GLU A 13 -7.16 -20.92 11.68
N ARG A 14 -8.40 -20.57 11.34
CA ARG A 14 -9.39 -21.50 10.78
C ARG A 14 -9.11 -21.91 9.32
N HIS A 15 -8.25 -21.19 8.59
CA HIS A 15 -7.93 -21.48 7.19
C HIS A 15 -6.67 -22.36 7.11
N THR A 16 -6.81 -23.61 7.55
CA THR A 16 -5.70 -24.56 7.64
C THR A 16 -5.19 -25.01 6.27
N ALA A 17 -6.05 -25.23 5.25
CA ALA A 17 -5.53 -25.61 3.94
C ALA A 17 -4.88 -24.44 3.21
N ARG A 18 -5.35 -23.18 3.38
CA ARG A 18 -4.63 -21.99 2.86
C ARG A 18 -3.24 -21.86 3.49
N ARG A 19 -3.14 -22.10 4.79
CA ARG A 19 -1.86 -22.14 5.51
C ARG A 19 -0.94 -23.21 4.94
N GLU A 20 -1.45 -24.43 4.75
CA GLU A 20 -0.66 -25.54 4.19
C GLU A 20 -0.24 -25.26 2.74
N PHE A 21 -1.14 -24.71 1.93
CA PHE A 21 -0.87 -24.27 0.56
C PHE A 21 0.28 -23.26 0.52
N MET A 22 0.24 -22.22 1.35
CA MET A 22 1.34 -21.26 1.44
C MET A 22 2.63 -21.87 2.00
N ARG A 23 2.54 -22.77 2.98
CA ARG A 23 3.71 -23.48 3.52
C ARG A 23 4.43 -24.25 2.43
N LEU A 24 3.71 -25.06 1.65
CA LEU A 24 4.28 -25.85 0.55
C LEU A 24 4.94 -24.97 -0.52
N GLN A 25 4.31 -23.85 -0.88
CA GLN A 25 4.90 -22.90 -1.83
C GLN A 25 6.20 -22.29 -1.31
N LEU A 26 6.23 -21.82 -0.06
CA LEU A 26 7.41 -21.17 0.50
C LEU A 26 8.54 -22.17 0.78
N ASP A 27 8.22 -23.39 1.22
CA ASP A 27 9.21 -24.46 1.43
C ASP A 27 9.88 -24.86 0.12
N ALA A 28 9.13 -24.93 -0.99
CA ALA A 28 9.68 -25.19 -2.32
C ALA A 28 10.66 -24.09 -2.80
N LEU A 29 10.57 -22.89 -2.23
CA LEU A 29 11.46 -21.76 -2.48
C LEU A 29 12.59 -21.64 -1.45
N GLY A 30 12.62 -22.53 -0.44
CA GLY A 30 13.57 -22.43 0.68
C GLY A 30 13.34 -21.21 1.58
N LEU A 31 12.12 -20.68 1.62
CA LEU A 31 11.75 -19.49 2.38
C LEU A 31 11.06 -19.87 3.69
N SER A 32 11.53 -19.32 4.81
CA SER A 32 10.94 -19.55 6.13
C SER A 32 10.13 -18.33 6.59
N PRO A 33 8.78 -18.41 6.60
CA PRO A 33 7.94 -17.29 7.02
C PRO A 33 7.74 -17.23 8.54
N ILE A 34 7.48 -16.01 9.03
CA ILE A 34 6.87 -15.74 10.33
C ILE A 34 5.36 -15.66 10.13
N TRP A 35 4.63 -16.59 10.73
CA TRP A 35 3.16 -16.62 10.64
C TRP A 35 2.54 -15.58 11.55
N ILE A 36 1.71 -14.72 10.97
CA ILE A 36 0.92 -13.73 11.70
C ILE A 36 -0.52 -14.22 11.73
N LYS A 37 -1.03 -14.39 12.95
CA LYS A 37 -2.44 -14.68 13.20
C LYS A 37 -3.26 -13.50 12.72
N GLY A 38 -4.03 -13.70 11.65
CA GLY A 38 -4.98 -12.71 11.17
C GLY A 38 -6.10 -12.49 12.18
N VAL A 39 -6.64 -11.28 12.18
CA VAL A 39 -7.80 -10.88 12.99
C VAL A 39 -9.05 -11.39 12.29
N ASP A 40 -9.81 -12.26 12.96
CA ASP A 40 -11.07 -12.75 12.43
C ASP A 40 -12.17 -11.72 12.63
N GLY A 41 -12.53 -11.02 11.55
CA GLY A 41 -13.65 -10.08 11.54
C GLY A 41 -14.97 -10.64 12.06
N LYS A 42 -15.18 -11.95 11.97
CA LYS A 42 -16.42 -12.61 12.43
C LYS A 42 -16.40 -12.95 13.92
N ARG A 43 -15.23 -12.92 14.57
CA ARG A 43 -15.09 -13.17 16.01
C ARG A 43 -15.08 -11.85 16.76
N GLU A 44 -16.09 -11.63 17.58
CA GLU A 44 -16.21 -10.42 18.39
C GLU A 44 -15.00 -10.21 19.32
N ALA A 45 -14.44 -11.29 19.89
CA ALA A 45 -13.26 -11.22 20.75
C ALA A 45 -12.02 -10.68 20.01
N ASP A 46 -11.77 -11.16 18.79
CA ASP A 46 -10.66 -10.68 17.96
C ASP A 46 -10.85 -9.20 17.58
N MET A 47 -12.07 -8.83 17.21
CA MET A 47 -12.42 -7.46 16.86
C MET A 47 -12.29 -6.51 18.05
N LYS A 48 -12.73 -6.92 19.24
CA LYS A 48 -12.55 -6.16 20.49
C LYS A 48 -11.08 -5.99 20.86
N ALA A 49 -10.26 -7.04 20.68
CA ALA A 49 -8.82 -6.97 20.95
C ALA A 49 -8.07 -6.09 19.95
N ALA A 50 -8.55 -6.02 18.70
CA ALA A 50 -7.94 -5.22 17.65
C ALA A 50 -8.39 -3.74 17.66
N ALA A 51 -9.52 -3.42 18.29
CA ALA A 51 -10.23 -2.15 18.12
C ALA A 51 -9.38 -0.89 18.42
N ASN A 52 -9.07 -0.13 17.37
CA ASN A 52 -8.85 1.32 17.43
C ASN A 52 -10.15 2.04 17.00
N ALA A 53 -10.40 3.24 17.53
CA ALA A 53 -11.71 3.89 17.41
C ALA A 53 -12.14 4.22 15.95
N PHE A 54 -13.45 4.07 15.73
CA PHE A 54 -14.27 4.40 14.55
C PHE A 54 -14.01 3.62 13.25
N TYR A 55 -14.81 2.55 13.07
CA TYR A 55 -14.99 1.82 11.81
C TYR A 55 -16.36 2.18 11.19
N ALA A 56 -16.37 2.77 10.00
CA ALA A 56 -17.58 2.94 9.20
C ALA A 56 -17.22 3.18 7.73
N PRO A 57 -17.92 2.64 6.72
CA PRO A 57 -18.73 1.43 6.65
C PRO A 57 -17.89 0.29 6.04
N LEU A 58 -17.13 -0.42 6.88
CA LEU A 58 -16.36 -1.58 6.45
C LEU A 58 -17.07 -2.84 6.93
N SER A 59 -17.08 -3.88 6.09
CA SER A 59 -17.48 -5.21 6.54
C SER A 59 -16.51 -5.72 7.61
N PRO A 60 -16.95 -6.62 8.50
CA PRO A 60 -16.07 -7.15 9.55
C PRO A 60 -14.81 -7.81 8.97
N GLY A 61 -14.93 -8.49 7.82
CA GLY A 61 -13.79 -9.08 7.11
C GLY A 61 -12.76 -8.05 6.63
N GLU A 62 -13.20 -6.88 6.16
CA GLU A 62 -12.28 -5.79 5.78
C GLU A 62 -11.57 -5.19 6.98
N VAL A 63 -12.25 -5.07 8.12
CA VAL A 63 -11.63 -4.62 9.36
C VAL A 63 -10.60 -5.64 9.84
N GLY A 64 -10.96 -6.94 9.85
CA GLY A 64 -10.04 -8.01 10.21
C GLY A 64 -8.80 -8.07 9.31
N CYS A 65 -8.97 -7.94 7.99
CA CYS A 65 -7.87 -7.82 7.04
C CYS A 65 -6.98 -6.61 7.39
N PHE A 66 -7.56 -5.42 7.56
CA PHE A 66 -6.79 -4.22 7.90
C PHE A 66 -5.99 -4.37 9.19
N GLU A 67 -6.61 -4.84 10.26
CA GLU A 67 -5.94 -5.01 11.56
C GLU A 67 -4.87 -6.09 11.52
N SER A 68 -5.01 -7.09 10.65
CA SER A 68 -3.96 -8.08 10.40
C SER A 68 -2.71 -7.44 9.78
N HIS A 69 -2.87 -6.57 8.77
CA HIS A 69 -1.75 -5.81 8.21
C HIS A 69 -1.16 -4.83 9.23
N ARG A 70 -2.00 -4.17 10.04
CA ARG A 70 -1.53 -3.29 11.12
C ARG A 70 -0.69 -4.04 12.14
N THR A 71 -1.05 -5.28 12.46
CA THR A 71 -0.25 -6.16 13.33
C THR A 71 1.13 -6.42 12.75
N VAL A 72 1.23 -6.67 11.44
CA VAL A 72 2.53 -6.79 10.74
C VAL A 72 3.33 -5.49 10.86
N TRP A 73 2.71 -4.33 10.60
CA TRP A 73 3.40 -3.04 10.69
C TRP A 73 3.93 -2.77 12.11
N LYS A 74 3.13 -3.07 13.15
CA LYS A 74 3.57 -2.99 14.55
C LYS A 74 4.77 -3.90 14.78
N ARG A 75 4.72 -5.15 14.32
CA ARG A 75 5.82 -6.11 14.48
C ARG A 75 7.11 -5.65 13.81
N ILE A 76 7.06 -5.04 12.64
CA ILE A 76 8.24 -4.49 11.97
C ILE A 76 8.93 -3.43 12.85
N VAL A 77 8.13 -2.56 13.47
CA VAL A 77 8.64 -1.51 14.38
C VAL A 77 9.15 -2.12 15.68
N GLU A 78 8.39 -3.01 16.31
CA GLU A 78 8.75 -3.66 17.59
C GLU A 78 9.98 -4.55 17.49
N MET A 79 10.15 -5.27 16.38
CA MET A 79 11.31 -6.13 16.14
C MET A 79 12.56 -5.35 15.74
N ASP A 80 12.44 -4.04 15.53
CA ASP A 80 13.53 -3.20 15.05
C ASP A 80 14.18 -3.78 13.78
N VAL A 81 13.38 -4.17 12.77
CA VAL A 81 13.89 -4.61 11.47
C VAL A 81 13.77 -3.50 10.41
N PRO A 82 14.68 -3.42 9.42
CA PRO A 82 14.67 -2.33 8.42
C PRO A 82 13.46 -2.37 7.46
N GLY A 83 12.80 -3.51 7.36
CA GLY A 83 11.60 -3.73 6.56
C GLY A 83 11.22 -5.21 6.56
N ALA A 84 10.14 -5.56 5.86
CA ALA A 84 9.73 -6.94 5.70
C ALA A 84 8.90 -7.17 4.44
N TYR A 85 8.91 -8.40 3.96
CA TYR A 85 7.94 -8.89 2.99
C TYR A 85 6.67 -9.33 3.70
N VAL A 86 5.53 -9.03 3.10
CA VAL A 86 4.20 -9.38 3.61
C VAL A 86 3.45 -10.14 2.53
N LEU A 87 2.85 -11.26 2.91
CA LEU A 87 2.04 -12.14 2.06
C LEU A 87 0.70 -12.43 2.76
N GLU A 88 -0.38 -12.48 1.98
CA GLU A 88 -1.65 -13.08 2.41
C GLU A 88 -1.65 -14.60 2.15
N ASP A 89 -2.58 -15.35 2.76
CA ASP A 89 -2.63 -16.81 2.64
C ASP A 89 -3.26 -17.34 1.35
N ASP A 90 -3.80 -16.46 0.51
CA ASP A 90 -4.56 -16.77 -0.69
C ASP A 90 -3.86 -16.32 -1.98
N VAL A 91 -2.53 -16.23 -1.94
CA VAL A 91 -1.71 -15.88 -3.10
C VAL A 91 -0.95 -17.07 -3.67
N VAL A 92 -0.86 -17.11 -4.99
CA VAL A 92 0.09 -17.94 -5.74
C VAL A 92 1.39 -17.16 -5.87
N VAL A 93 2.50 -17.77 -5.47
CA VAL A 93 3.83 -17.15 -5.45
C VAL A 93 4.66 -17.66 -6.65
N SER A 94 5.33 -16.75 -7.34
CA SER A 94 6.24 -17.07 -8.44
C SER A 94 7.51 -17.77 -7.93
N GLN A 95 8.08 -18.65 -8.75
CA GLN A 95 9.38 -19.29 -8.50
C GLN A 95 10.52 -18.27 -8.31
N ASP A 96 10.36 -17.07 -8.85
CA ASP A 96 11.35 -16.00 -8.71
C ASP A 96 11.22 -15.19 -7.42
N TYR A 97 10.20 -15.43 -6.58
CA TYR A 97 10.01 -14.68 -5.35
C TYR A 97 11.19 -14.82 -4.39
N GLY A 98 11.69 -16.05 -4.21
CA GLY A 98 12.86 -16.32 -3.37
C GLY A 98 14.20 -15.88 -3.98
N ARG A 99 14.21 -15.47 -5.25
CA ARG A 99 15.39 -15.02 -5.98
C ARG A 99 15.51 -13.50 -6.03
N LEU A 100 14.60 -12.79 -5.37
CA LEU A 100 14.57 -11.34 -5.37
C LEU A 100 15.69 -10.78 -4.48
N ASP A 101 16.83 -10.50 -5.09
CA ASP A 101 17.96 -9.85 -4.41
C ASP A 101 17.74 -8.33 -4.37
N LEU A 102 17.07 -7.87 -3.31
CA LEU A 102 16.87 -6.45 -3.03
C LEU A 102 17.77 -6.00 -1.88
N PRO A 103 19.01 -5.56 -2.16
CA PRO A 103 19.87 -4.99 -1.12
C PRO A 103 19.24 -3.71 -0.55
N ALA A 104 19.55 -3.35 0.70
CA ALA A 104 19.00 -2.14 1.31
C ALA A 104 19.22 -0.87 0.49
N ALA A 105 20.34 -0.77 -0.23
CA ALA A 105 20.61 0.34 -1.16
C ALA A 105 19.58 0.46 -2.29
N ARG A 106 19.03 -0.68 -2.79
CA ARG A 106 17.99 -0.70 -3.82
C ARG A 106 16.62 -0.29 -3.25
N LEU A 107 16.38 -0.60 -1.98
CA LEU A 107 15.15 -0.27 -1.25
C LEU A 107 15.20 1.10 -0.57
N ALA A 108 16.34 1.79 -0.60
CA ALA A 108 16.52 3.07 0.05
C ALA A 108 15.50 4.11 -0.46
N GLY A 109 14.76 4.72 0.48
CA GLY A 109 13.73 5.70 0.16
C GLY A 109 12.43 5.13 -0.41
N ILE A 110 12.28 3.79 -0.47
CA ILE A 110 11.02 3.13 -0.79
C ILE A 110 10.27 2.86 0.51
N ASP A 111 9.04 3.36 0.61
CA ASP A 111 8.16 3.04 1.75
C ASP A 111 7.48 1.69 1.54
N VAL A 112 7.01 1.43 0.32
CA VAL A 112 6.31 0.19 -0.06
C VAL A 112 6.71 -0.21 -1.48
N LEU A 113 7.00 -1.48 -1.70
CA LEU A 113 7.15 -2.08 -3.03
C LEU A 113 6.07 -3.15 -3.20
N LYS A 114 5.07 -2.91 -4.07
CA LYS A 114 4.07 -3.91 -4.43
C LYS A 114 4.72 -5.03 -5.23
N LEU A 115 4.48 -6.26 -4.79
CA LEU A 115 4.99 -7.48 -5.41
C LEU A 115 3.86 -8.29 -6.05
N ASP A 116 2.61 -7.99 -5.73
CA ASP A 116 1.46 -8.64 -6.32
C ASP A 116 1.03 -8.04 -7.67
N TYR A 117 0.59 -8.93 -8.55
CA TYR A 117 -0.13 -8.62 -9.77
C TYR A 117 -1.61 -8.44 -9.48
N HIS A 118 -2.21 -7.45 -10.16
CA HIS A 118 -3.64 -7.25 -10.24
C HIS A 118 -4.00 -6.91 -11.69
N PRO A 119 -5.10 -7.43 -12.26
CA PRO A 119 -5.46 -7.25 -13.67
C PRO A 119 -5.91 -5.82 -14.07
N ARG A 120 -5.71 -4.82 -13.20
CA ARG A 120 -5.99 -3.42 -13.54
C ARG A 120 -4.66 -2.74 -13.75
N ASP A 121 -4.53 -2.05 -14.88
CA ASP A 121 -3.36 -1.27 -15.16
C ASP A 121 -3.25 -0.07 -14.23
N THR A 122 -2.04 0.15 -13.74
CA THR A 122 -1.69 1.28 -12.89
C THR A 122 -0.78 2.20 -13.65
N LEU A 123 -1.09 3.50 -13.59
CA LEU A 123 -0.20 4.51 -14.10
C LEU A 123 1.13 4.46 -13.34
N CYS A 124 2.21 4.11 -14.03
CA CYS A 124 3.55 4.02 -13.49
C CYS A 124 4.45 5.12 -14.06
N GLY A 125 5.43 5.55 -13.28
CA GLY A 125 6.49 6.45 -13.73
C GLY A 125 7.26 5.87 -14.91
N VAL A 126 7.81 6.72 -15.77
CA VAL A 126 8.54 6.30 -16.98
C VAL A 126 9.85 5.60 -16.66
N ALA A 127 10.51 5.99 -15.57
CA ALA A 127 11.74 5.37 -15.11
C ALA A 127 11.46 3.99 -14.50
N GLY A 128 12.14 2.97 -15.01
CA GLY A 128 12.20 1.63 -14.43
C GLY A 128 13.58 1.34 -13.88
N VAL A 129 13.64 0.63 -12.75
CA VAL A 129 14.88 0.17 -12.14
C VAL A 129 14.87 -1.35 -12.15
N ALA A 130 15.90 -1.98 -12.71
CA ALA A 130 16.02 -3.44 -12.72
C ALA A 130 16.20 -3.97 -11.29
N ILE A 131 15.48 -5.04 -10.96
CA ILE A 131 15.49 -5.68 -9.63
C ILE A 131 15.63 -7.21 -9.72
N GLY A 132 16.16 -7.69 -10.83
CA GLY A 132 16.34 -9.10 -11.13
C GLY A 132 16.10 -9.38 -12.61
N GLU A 133 16.36 -10.62 -13.02
CA GLU A 133 16.18 -11.04 -14.40
C GLU A 133 14.72 -10.86 -14.84
N GLY A 134 14.55 -10.06 -15.91
CA GLY A 134 13.24 -9.73 -16.49
C GLY A 134 12.33 -8.88 -15.60
N LYS A 135 12.81 -8.33 -14.47
CA LYS A 135 11.98 -7.63 -13.47
C LYS A 135 12.43 -6.20 -13.29
N THR A 136 11.45 -5.30 -13.30
CA THR A 136 11.67 -3.87 -13.07
C THR A 136 10.74 -3.37 -11.98
N MET A 137 11.23 -2.48 -11.12
CA MET A 137 10.37 -1.67 -10.28
C MET A 137 10.13 -0.31 -10.92
N ARG A 138 8.88 0.15 -10.85
CA ARG A 138 8.48 1.49 -11.31
C ARG A 138 7.70 2.21 -10.22
N ARG A 139 7.82 3.53 -10.18
CA ARG A 139 7.06 4.36 -9.26
C ARG A 139 5.56 4.20 -9.54
N ALA A 140 4.77 3.82 -8.55
CA ALA A 140 3.32 3.75 -8.68
C ALA A 140 2.73 5.17 -8.55
N LEU A 141 2.09 5.68 -9.62
CA LEU A 141 1.51 7.01 -9.68
C LEU A 141 -0.03 7.00 -9.73
N GLY A 142 -0.60 5.88 -10.16
CA GLY A 142 -2.05 5.65 -10.21
C GLY A 142 -2.55 4.76 -9.08
N ARG A 143 -3.86 4.50 -9.12
CA ARG A 143 -4.55 3.55 -8.25
C ARG A 143 -3.99 2.16 -8.39
N GLU A 144 -3.73 1.52 -7.26
CA GLU A 144 -3.47 0.10 -7.16
C GLU A 144 -4.52 -0.56 -6.27
N ASN A 145 -4.71 -1.87 -6.42
CA ASN A 145 -5.56 -2.68 -5.56
C ASN A 145 -4.76 -3.86 -5.02
N SER A 146 -5.38 -4.61 -4.11
CA SER A 146 -4.79 -5.77 -3.44
C SER A 146 -3.61 -5.45 -2.53
N THR A 147 -3.49 -6.24 -1.47
CA THR A 147 -2.40 -6.27 -0.51
C THR A 147 -1.78 -7.67 -0.40
N GLY A 148 -2.09 -8.55 -1.36
CA GLY A 148 -1.70 -9.96 -1.32
C GLY A 148 -0.19 -10.19 -1.24
N SER A 149 0.63 -9.30 -1.80
CA SER A 149 2.06 -9.28 -1.50
C SER A 149 2.72 -7.92 -1.69
N TYR A 150 3.50 -7.49 -0.71
CA TYR A 150 4.34 -6.29 -0.80
C TYR A 150 5.52 -6.35 0.16
N PHE A 151 6.58 -5.62 -0.16
CA PHE A 151 7.59 -5.22 0.80
C PHE A 151 7.21 -3.87 1.43
N VAL A 152 7.44 -3.69 2.72
CA VAL A 152 7.30 -2.41 3.42
C VAL A 152 8.54 -2.14 4.27
N SER A 153 9.11 -0.94 4.15
CA SER A 153 10.21 -0.52 5.00
C SER A 153 9.72 -0.13 6.39
N ARG A 154 10.61 -0.06 7.39
CA ARG A 154 10.23 0.40 8.73
C ARG A 154 9.60 1.80 8.69
N ALA A 155 10.19 2.72 7.95
CA ALA A 155 9.64 4.07 7.76
C ALA A 155 8.25 4.05 7.11
N GLY A 156 8.02 3.14 6.16
CA GLY A 156 6.70 2.90 5.58
C GLY A 156 5.70 2.37 6.62
N ALA A 157 6.10 1.41 7.45
CA ALA A 157 5.29 0.85 8.52
C ALA A 157 4.90 1.91 9.57
N GLU A 158 5.84 2.75 10.01
CA GLU A 158 5.60 3.86 10.93
C GLU A 158 4.61 4.88 10.37
N LYS A 159 4.76 5.26 9.08
CA LYS A 159 3.80 6.13 8.38
C LYS A 159 2.41 5.49 8.35
N LEU A 160 2.31 4.21 8.00
CA LEU A 160 1.05 3.48 7.93
C LEU A 160 0.37 3.42 9.31
N LEU A 161 1.11 3.12 10.37
CA LEU A 161 0.60 3.11 11.75
C LEU A 161 0.04 4.48 12.15
N ARG A 162 0.84 5.54 11.99
CA ARG A 162 0.43 6.91 12.31
C ARG A 162 -0.80 7.36 11.52
N LEU A 163 -0.85 7.06 10.22
CA LEU A 163 -1.93 7.49 9.33
C LEU A 163 -3.20 6.64 9.47
N SER A 164 -3.13 5.52 10.20
CA SER A 164 -4.24 4.60 10.35
C SER A 164 -4.84 4.60 11.75
N GLU A 165 -4.47 5.52 12.66
CA GLU A 165 -5.11 5.65 13.99
C GLU A 165 -6.64 5.56 13.94
N ALA A 166 -7.26 6.14 12.90
CA ALA A 166 -8.62 5.84 12.48
C ALA A 166 -8.66 5.53 10.97
N PHE A 167 -9.51 4.59 10.55
CA PHE A 167 -9.69 4.25 9.13
C PHE A 167 -11.12 3.86 8.77
N HIS A 168 -11.49 4.23 7.55
CA HIS A 168 -12.82 4.00 6.96
C HIS A 168 -12.73 3.40 5.55
N TRP A 169 -11.51 3.06 5.13
CA TRP A 169 -11.23 2.39 3.87
C TRP A 169 -10.60 1.05 4.16
N PRO A 170 -10.88 0.04 3.34
CA PRO A 170 -10.13 -1.19 3.43
C PRO A 170 -8.65 -0.97 3.14
N VAL A 171 -7.80 -1.89 3.59
CA VAL A 171 -6.34 -1.68 3.62
C VAL A 171 -5.73 -1.41 2.24
N ASP A 172 -6.20 -2.10 1.21
CA ASP A 172 -5.75 -1.88 -0.17
C ASP A 172 -6.10 -0.48 -0.66
N LEU A 173 -7.33 -0.02 -0.44
CA LEU A 173 -7.73 1.35 -0.81
C LEU A 173 -7.04 2.41 0.05
N PHE A 174 -6.81 2.11 1.33
CA PHE A 174 -6.07 2.98 2.23
C PHE A 174 -4.62 3.16 1.77
N MET A 175 -3.92 2.10 1.39
CA MET A 175 -2.52 2.20 0.99
C MET A 175 -2.36 2.76 -0.43
N PHE A 176 -3.25 2.38 -1.34
CA PHE A 176 -2.96 2.43 -2.78
C PHE A 176 -3.93 3.26 -3.62
N ASN A 177 -4.89 3.95 -3.01
CA ASN A 177 -5.86 4.77 -3.72
C ASN A 177 -5.69 6.27 -3.43
N GLU A 178 -5.83 7.13 -4.43
CA GLU A 178 -5.76 8.60 -4.32
C GLU A 178 -6.88 9.24 -3.49
N VAL A 179 -7.86 8.44 -3.05
CA VAL A 179 -8.82 8.84 -2.00
C VAL A 179 -8.26 8.67 -0.57
N SER A 180 -7.07 8.12 -0.41
CA SER A 180 -6.37 8.03 0.86
C SER A 180 -5.26 9.07 1.01
N VAL A 181 -4.97 9.48 2.24
CA VAL A 181 -3.81 10.31 2.58
C VAL A 181 -2.51 9.49 2.55
N ALA A 182 -2.58 8.21 2.95
CA ALA A 182 -1.43 7.32 2.94
C ALA A 182 -0.87 7.13 1.52
N PHE A 183 -1.75 7.07 0.51
CA PHE A 183 -1.30 7.07 -0.88
C PHE A 183 -0.33 8.21 -1.20
N PHE A 184 -0.59 9.43 -0.73
CA PHE A 184 0.28 10.59 -0.99
C PHE A 184 1.52 10.64 -0.09
N ALA A 185 1.43 10.09 1.13
CA ALA A 185 2.55 10.04 2.06
C ALA A 185 3.57 8.94 1.72
N LEU A 186 3.14 7.87 1.04
CA LEU A 186 3.99 6.72 0.72
C LEU A 186 4.71 6.88 -0.63
N ARG A 187 6.01 6.59 -0.61
CA ARG A 187 6.84 6.34 -1.79
C ARG A 187 6.66 4.90 -2.27
N THR A 188 5.48 4.62 -2.81
CA THR A 188 5.12 3.32 -3.37
C THR A 188 5.74 3.04 -4.75
N TRP A 189 6.39 1.89 -4.87
CA TRP A 189 6.86 1.31 -6.13
C TRP A 189 6.10 0.02 -6.41
N LYS A 190 6.14 -0.46 -7.65
CA LYS A 190 5.56 -1.74 -8.07
C LYS A 190 6.57 -2.53 -8.89
N CYS A 191 6.72 -3.81 -8.57
CA CYS A 191 7.46 -4.78 -9.38
C CYS A 191 6.63 -5.21 -10.59
N ILE A 192 7.25 -5.20 -11.77
CA ILE A 192 6.66 -5.59 -13.05
C ILE A 192 7.64 -6.53 -13.77
N PRO A 193 7.23 -7.77 -14.09
CA PRO A 193 5.97 -8.41 -13.69
C PRO A 193 5.84 -8.62 -12.17
N GLY A 194 4.60 -8.82 -11.68
CA GLY A 194 4.37 -9.18 -10.28
C GLY A 194 4.92 -10.58 -9.95
N LEU A 195 5.30 -10.79 -8.70
CA LEU A 195 5.85 -12.04 -8.16
C LEU A 195 4.82 -12.87 -7.38
N ALA A 196 3.64 -12.32 -7.13
CA ALA A 196 2.54 -13.04 -6.53
C ALA A 196 1.23 -12.60 -7.18
N THR A 197 0.19 -13.41 -7.09
CA THR A 197 -1.16 -13.02 -7.49
C THR A 197 -2.18 -13.73 -6.62
N GLN A 198 -3.30 -13.09 -6.31
CA GLN A 198 -4.37 -13.78 -5.60
C GLN A 198 -4.89 -14.96 -6.45
N THR A 199 -5.17 -16.10 -5.79
CA THR A 199 -5.58 -17.35 -6.43
C THR A 199 -6.80 -17.18 -7.35
N LYS A 200 -7.74 -16.30 -6.98
CA LYS A 200 -8.94 -15.96 -7.78
C LYS A 200 -8.65 -15.44 -9.21
N PHE A 201 -7.45 -14.89 -9.44
CA PHE A 201 -7.05 -14.41 -10.77
C PHE A 201 -6.44 -15.51 -11.64
N VAL A 202 -6.07 -16.64 -11.04
CA VAL A 202 -5.47 -17.80 -11.73
C VAL A 202 -6.53 -18.86 -12.03
N THR A 203 -7.50 -19.07 -11.13
CA THR A 203 -8.49 -20.15 -11.21
C THR A 203 -9.68 -19.91 -12.15
N ARG A 204 -9.55 -19.05 -13.17
CA ARG A 204 -10.64 -18.75 -14.12
C ARG A 204 -11.06 -20.02 -14.89
N GLY A 205 -12.13 -20.68 -14.43
CA GLY A 205 -12.82 -21.77 -15.15
C GLY A 205 -13.28 -22.98 -14.32
N GLY A 206 -12.83 -23.14 -13.07
CA GLY A 206 -13.35 -24.16 -12.16
C GLY A 206 -14.27 -23.52 -11.12
N SER A 207 -15.25 -24.27 -10.61
CA SER A 207 -16.00 -23.89 -9.40
C SER A 207 -15.01 -23.37 -8.36
N GLU A 208 -15.18 -22.13 -7.88
CA GLU A 208 -14.34 -21.60 -6.81
C GLU A 208 -14.37 -22.59 -5.65
N ASP A 209 -13.23 -23.25 -5.37
CA ASP A 209 -13.09 -24.01 -4.13
C ASP A 209 -13.50 -23.07 -3.00
N THR A 210 -14.54 -23.44 -2.26
CA THR A 210 -15.12 -22.59 -1.22
C THR A 210 -14.09 -22.18 -0.17
N GLU A 211 -13.04 -22.99 -0.03
CA GLU A 211 -11.89 -22.73 0.83
C GLU A 211 -11.03 -21.56 0.36
N PHE A 212 -10.91 -21.29 -0.94
CA PHE A 212 -10.14 -20.17 -1.52
C PHE A 212 -11.02 -18.99 -1.99
N ALA A 213 -12.32 -19.03 -1.68
CA ALA A 213 -13.24 -17.96 -2.02
C ALA A 213 -12.86 -16.62 -1.37
N ASP A 214 -12.94 -15.53 -2.14
CA ASP A 214 -12.71 -14.16 -1.67
C ASP A 214 -13.98 -13.55 -1.09
N THR A 215 -14.31 -14.01 0.12
CA THR A 215 -15.52 -13.58 0.82
C THR A 215 -15.56 -12.07 1.11
N ILE A 216 -14.40 -11.39 1.18
CA ILE A 216 -14.31 -9.95 1.39
C ILE A 216 -14.77 -9.22 0.14
N GLN A 217 -14.24 -9.59 -1.02
CA GLN A 217 -14.58 -8.93 -2.28
C GLN A 217 -16.02 -9.21 -2.70
N ASP A 218 -16.56 -10.39 -2.39
CA ASP A 218 -17.97 -10.71 -2.62
C ASP A 218 -18.91 -9.86 -1.76
N ALA A 219 -18.56 -9.64 -0.48
CA ALA A 219 -19.29 -8.73 0.39
C ALA A 219 -19.26 -7.30 -0.15
N ARG A 220 -18.10 -6.82 -0.63
CA ARG A 220 -17.97 -5.50 -1.26
C ARG A 220 -18.85 -5.34 -2.50
N ARG A 221 -18.88 -6.33 -3.39
CA ARG A 221 -19.71 -6.32 -4.61
C ARG A 221 -21.20 -6.18 -4.27
N LYS A 222 -21.66 -6.89 -3.23
CA LYS A 222 -23.04 -6.82 -2.74
C LYS A 222 -23.39 -5.47 -2.11
N ALA A 223 -22.41 -4.79 -1.51
CA ALA A 223 -22.60 -3.53 -0.79
C ALA A 223 -22.27 -2.25 -1.60
N ALA A 224 -21.95 -2.37 -2.90
CA ALA A 224 -21.35 -1.28 -3.67
C ALA A 224 -22.27 -0.04 -3.83
N ALA A 225 -21.86 1.07 -3.22
CA ALA A 225 -22.37 2.42 -3.52
C ALA A 225 -21.59 3.04 -4.71
N PRO A 226 -22.16 4.01 -5.46
CA PRO A 226 -21.47 4.64 -6.59
C PRO A 226 -20.15 5.31 -6.18
N PRO A 227 -19.14 5.33 -7.06
CA PRO A 227 -17.82 5.86 -6.74
C PRO A 227 -17.91 7.34 -6.36
N ARG A 228 -17.43 7.69 -5.17
CA ARG A 228 -17.36 9.09 -4.71
C ARG A 228 -16.42 9.89 -5.63
N ARG A 229 -16.90 11.04 -6.12
CA ARG A 229 -16.09 11.93 -6.97
C ARG A 229 -14.85 12.43 -6.21
N ILE A 230 -13.69 12.36 -6.85
CA ILE A 230 -12.43 12.90 -6.30
C ILE A 230 -12.56 14.43 -6.20
N GLY A 231 -12.37 14.99 -5.00
CA GLY A 231 -12.42 16.43 -4.78
C GLY A 231 -11.31 17.20 -5.52
N PRO A 232 -11.49 18.53 -5.75
CA PRO A 232 -10.54 19.35 -6.52
C PRO A 232 -9.12 19.32 -5.95
N PHE A 233 -8.97 19.34 -4.63
CA PHE A 233 -7.68 19.28 -3.95
C PHE A 233 -6.90 17.99 -4.27
N ARG A 234 -7.52 16.82 -4.14
CA ARG A 234 -6.88 15.52 -4.44
C ARG A 234 -6.53 15.39 -5.91
N ARG A 235 -7.34 15.96 -6.81
CA ARG A 235 -7.00 16.04 -8.24
C ARG A 235 -5.74 16.89 -8.47
N ALA A 236 -5.57 17.98 -7.73
CA ALA A 236 -4.35 18.78 -7.79
C ALA A 236 -3.14 17.99 -7.25
N CYS A 237 -3.26 17.29 -6.12
CA CYS A 237 -2.19 16.44 -5.59
C CYS A 237 -1.79 15.33 -6.57
N LEU A 238 -2.75 14.66 -7.20
CA LEU A 238 -2.48 13.64 -8.22
C LEU A 238 -1.73 14.25 -9.41
N ARG A 239 -2.17 15.41 -9.91
CA ARG A 239 -1.46 16.13 -10.98
C ARG A 239 -0.05 16.52 -10.55
N LEU A 240 0.15 17.02 -9.33
CA LEU A 240 1.49 17.37 -8.83
C LEU A 240 2.40 16.15 -8.73
N ARG A 241 1.91 15.02 -8.21
CA ARG A 241 2.66 13.76 -8.19
C ARG A 241 3.09 13.31 -9.59
N LEU A 242 2.17 13.39 -10.56
CA LEU A 242 2.49 13.11 -11.96
C LEU A 242 3.52 14.08 -12.53
N LEU A 243 3.47 15.36 -12.16
CA LEU A 243 4.37 16.39 -12.66
C LEU A 243 5.77 16.37 -12.01
N LEU A 244 5.89 15.98 -10.74
CA LEU A 244 7.18 15.86 -10.05
C LEU A 244 7.98 14.65 -10.53
N GLU A 245 7.27 13.57 -10.89
CA GLU A 245 7.86 12.30 -11.33
C GLU A 245 8.03 12.24 -12.86
N TRP A 246 7.48 13.21 -13.59
CA TRP A 246 7.63 13.36 -15.03
C TRP A 246 8.61 14.50 -15.32
N ASN A 247 9.67 14.21 -16.07
CA ASN A 247 10.74 15.17 -16.33
C ASN A 247 10.21 16.34 -17.18
N PHE A 248 9.97 17.53 -16.59
CA PHE A 248 9.43 18.73 -17.28
C PHE A 248 10.43 19.92 -17.25
N PRO A 249 10.76 20.55 -18.40
CA PRO A 249 11.71 21.68 -18.48
C PRO A 249 11.27 22.99 -17.77
N ALA A 250 12.26 23.86 -17.55
CA ALA A 250 12.24 25.08 -16.71
C ALA A 250 11.09 26.09 -16.95
N ALA A 251 10.54 26.18 -18.17
CA ALA A 251 9.50 27.14 -18.52
C ALA A 251 8.17 26.95 -17.73
N ARG A 252 7.92 25.77 -17.16
CA ARG A 252 6.69 25.49 -16.40
C ARG A 252 6.78 25.77 -14.89
N ARG A 253 7.98 25.96 -14.33
CA ARG A 253 8.15 26.39 -12.92
C ARG A 253 7.54 27.77 -12.67
N ARG A 254 7.56 28.66 -13.67
CA ARG A 254 6.94 30.00 -13.61
C ARG A 254 5.42 29.96 -13.56
N ARG A 255 4.78 29.03 -14.31
CA ARG A 255 3.32 28.82 -14.25
C ARG A 255 2.87 28.22 -12.90
N TYR A 256 3.74 27.44 -12.25
CA TYR A 256 3.49 26.89 -10.92
C TYR A 256 3.56 27.96 -9.81
N ALA A 257 4.53 28.86 -9.84
CA ALA A 257 4.61 29.99 -8.89
C ALA A 257 3.38 30.91 -8.98
N ALA A 258 2.85 31.12 -10.19
CA ALA A 258 1.63 31.88 -10.40
C ALA A 258 0.37 31.15 -9.87
N PHE A 259 0.31 29.81 -9.98
CA PHE A 259 -0.80 29.01 -9.46
C PHE A 259 -0.83 28.98 -7.91
N LEU A 260 0.32 28.81 -7.25
CA LEU A 260 0.40 28.85 -5.78
C LEU A 260 -0.08 30.20 -5.21
N LYS A 261 0.28 31.31 -5.87
CA LYS A 261 -0.15 32.66 -5.51
C LYS A 261 -1.66 32.87 -5.71
N ALA A 262 -2.27 32.20 -6.70
CA ALA A 262 -3.71 32.21 -6.94
C ALA A 262 -4.49 31.28 -6.00
N PHE A 263 -3.85 30.22 -5.48
CA PHE A 263 -4.45 29.30 -4.52
C PHE A 263 -4.58 29.92 -3.12
N GLU A 264 -3.55 30.63 -2.64
CA GLU A 264 -3.58 31.38 -1.36
C GLU A 264 -4.70 32.42 -1.29
N THR A 265 -5.08 33.00 -2.42
CA THR A 265 -6.15 34.00 -2.51
C THR A 265 -7.55 33.38 -2.49
N SER A 266 -7.68 32.09 -2.82
CA SER A 266 -8.99 31.39 -2.90
C SER A 266 -9.45 30.75 -1.59
N GLU A 267 -8.57 30.56 -0.60
CA GLU A 267 -8.93 29.99 0.71
C GLU A 267 -9.54 31.01 1.70
N ARG A 268 -9.49 32.33 1.41
CA ARG A 268 -10.06 33.36 2.31
C ARG A 268 -11.58 33.54 2.20
N THR A 269 -12.23 32.97 1.18
CA THR A 269 -13.64 33.30 0.87
C THR A 269 -14.63 32.16 1.02
N ALA A 270 -14.25 31.03 1.62
CA ALA A 270 -15.20 29.94 1.84
C ALA A 270 -15.03 29.27 3.21
N LEU A 271 -16.14 29.32 3.98
CA LEU A 271 -16.58 28.43 5.06
C LEU A 271 -16.31 28.88 6.51
N THR A 272 -17.40 29.30 7.17
CA THR A 272 -17.65 29.03 8.59
C THR A 272 -17.75 27.51 8.79
N PRO A 273 -16.80 26.87 9.49
CA PRO A 273 -16.76 25.41 9.57
C PRO A 273 -17.64 24.88 10.70
N SER A 274 -18.32 23.76 10.47
CA SER A 274 -18.89 22.95 11.57
C SER A 274 -17.77 22.22 12.32
N ARG A 275 -18.03 21.83 13.57
CA ARG A 275 -17.06 21.18 14.51
C ARG A 275 -16.33 19.95 13.94
N TRP A 276 -16.84 19.35 12.87
CA TRP A 276 -16.25 18.21 12.14
C TRP A 276 -15.19 18.58 11.10
N GLU A 277 -15.13 19.83 10.63
CA GLU A 277 -14.13 20.27 9.64
C GLU A 277 -12.80 20.70 10.29
N LEU A 278 -12.83 21.04 11.58
CA LEU A 278 -11.66 21.45 12.36
C LEU A 278 -10.64 20.32 12.53
N THR A 279 -11.09 19.10 12.89
CA THR A 279 -10.22 17.92 12.97
C THR A 279 -9.61 17.52 11.62
N ARG A 280 -10.26 17.85 10.50
CA ARG A 280 -9.71 17.59 9.16
C ARG A 280 -8.57 18.53 8.80
N ARG A 281 -8.64 19.79 9.27
CA ARG A 281 -7.61 20.81 9.04
C ARG A 281 -6.32 20.47 9.76
N ASP A 282 -6.40 19.96 10.99
CA ASP A 282 -5.20 19.62 11.78
C ASP A 282 -4.42 18.42 11.20
N HIS A 283 -5.13 17.39 10.73
CA HIS A 283 -4.50 16.24 10.06
C HIS A 283 -3.90 16.62 8.70
N LEU A 284 -4.54 17.55 7.97
CA LEU A 284 -4.03 18.05 6.70
C LEU A 284 -2.85 19.01 6.88
N ALA A 285 -2.85 19.84 7.93
CA ALA A 285 -1.73 20.70 8.31
C ALA A 285 -0.50 19.86 8.71
N ALA A 286 -0.71 18.75 9.43
CA ALA A 286 0.36 17.80 9.77
C ALA A 286 0.94 17.10 8.51
N ALA A 287 0.09 16.69 7.56
CA ALA A 287 0.54 16.14 6.27
C ALA A 287 1.31 17.18 5.42
N PHE A 288 0.87 18.45 5.44
CA PHE A 288 1.57 19.55 4.76
C PHE A 288 2.90 19.91 5.41
N ALA A 289 2.99 19.90 6.74
CA ALA A 289 4.25 20.11 7.46
C ALA A 289 5.26 19.01 7.10
N HIS A 290 4.83 17.75 7.01
CA HIS A 290 5.67 16.65 6.54
C HIS A 290 6.09 16.79 5.06
N MET A 291 5.18 17.15 4.16
CA MET A 291 5.52 17.36 2.74
C MET A 291 6.46 18.56 2.54
N LYS A 292 6.34 19.63 3.34
CA LYS A 292 7.25 20.79 3.26
C LYS A 292 8.64 20.49 3.82
N LEU A 293 8.79 19.54 4.75
CA LEU A 293 10.06 19.19 5.37
C LEU A 293 10.84 18.10 4.61
N GLU A 294 10.17 17.14 3.95
CA GLU A 294 10.85 16.03 3.24
C GLU A 294 11.18 16.31 1.76
N HIS A 295 10.59 17.34 1.13
CA HIS A 295 10.82 17.68 -0.28
C HIS A 295 11.94 18.72 -0.52
N ALA A 296 12.78 19.00 0.48
CA ALA A 296 13.94 19.88 0.31
C ALA A 296 15.08 19.23 -0.49
N GLU A 297 15.17 17.89 -0.54
CA GLU A 297 16.13 17.19 -1.40
C GLU A 297 15.48 16.68 -2.69
N PRO A 298 16.13 16.85 -3.87
CA PRO A 298 15.67 16.24 -5.11
C PRO A 298 15.58 14.71 -4.96
N VAL A 299 14.57 14.10 -5.59
CA VAL A 299 14.43 12.64 -5.69
C VAL A 299 15.70 12.08 -6.33
N ARG A 300 16.59 11.50 -5.52
CA ARG A 300 17.74 10.75 -6.04
C ARG A 300 17.22 9.45 -6.64
N ILE A 301 17.41 9.29 -7.95
CA ILE A 301 17.22 8.00 -8.62
C ILE A 301 18.14 7.00 -7.92
N PRO A 302 17.64 5.87 -7.39
CA PRO A 302 18.51 4.85 -6.78
C PRO A 302 19.52 4.38 -7.83
N ASN A 303 20.81 4.53 -7.52
CA ASN A 303 21.96 4.33 -8.41
C ASN A 303 21.68 3.40 -9.60
N ALA A 304 21.62 4.00 -10.78
CA ALA A 304 21.79 3.27 -12.03
C ALA A 304 23.21 2.67 -12.01
N PRO A 305 23.41 1.38 -12.35
CA PRO A 305 24.75 0.91 -12.65
C PRO A 305 25.28 1.73 -13.82
N ALA A 306 26.52 2.20 -13.68
CA ALA A 306 27.23 2.84 -14.78
C ALA A 306 27.57 1.78 -15.83
N SER A 307 26.75 1.69 -16.87
CA SER A 307 27.11 1.43 -18.28
C SER A 307 25.83 1.28 -19.11
#